data_AF-A0A7G8GW50-F1
#
_entry.id   AF-A0A7G8GW50-F1
#
_cell.length_a   1.000
_cell.length_b   1.000
_cell.length_c   1.000
_cell.angle_alpha   90.00
_cell.angle_beta   90.00
_cell.angle_gamma   90.00
#
_symmetry.space_group_name_H-M   'P 1'
#
loop_
_entity.id
_entity.type
_entity.pdbx_description
1 polymer ?
#
loop_
_entity_poly.entity_id
_entity_poly.type
_entity_poly.pdbx_seq_one_letter_code
_entity_poly.pdbx_strand_id
1 'polypeptide(L)'
;MTLPQTLDAGDGKTFDRDLALKATSHILIAMKLLLEVPTLRDEFLLDLADVHVSEMLGSDHWLEIAHELVNAVLEQEGSDGKA
;
A
#
# COMPACT_ATOMS: atom_id res chain seq x y z
N MET A 1 -1.45 11.67 -7.91
CA MET A 1 -0.11 12.24 -8.18
C MET A 1 0.88 11.09 -8.22
N THR A 2 2.08 11.26 -8.79
CA THR A 2 3.11 10.22 -8.76
C THR A 2 3.89 10.32 -7.44
N LEU A 3 3.92 9.26 -6.64
CA LEU A 3 4.68 9.20 -5.38
C LEU A 3 6.18 9.51 -5.63
N PRO A 4 6.83 10.35 -4.79
CA PRO A 4 8.25 10.67 -4.92
C PRO A 4 9.11 9.42 -4.63
N GLN A 5 10.33 9.34 -5.20
CA GLN A 5 11.23 8.19 -5.00
C GLN A 5 11.63 8.01 -3.52
N THR A 6 11.80 9.13 -2.82
CA THR A 6 12.04 9.15 -1.38
C THR A 6 10.77 9.62 -0.70
N LEU A 7 10.17 8.74 0.09
CA LEU A 7 9.07 9.08 0.99
C LEU A 7 9.69 9.58 2.29
N ASP A 8 9.48 10.85 2.61
CA ASP A 8 9.90 11.41 3.90
C ASP A 8 8.94 10.89 4.97
N ALA A 9 9.47 10.10 5.90
CA ALA A 9 8.75 9.44 6.98
C ALA A 9 8.74 10.26 8.29
N GLY A 10 9.11 11.55 8.25
CA GLY A 10 9.26 12.38 9.43
C GLY A 10 10.42 11.93 10.33
N ASP A 11 10.78 12.75 11.32
CA ASP A 11 11.84 12.45 12.31
C ASP A 11 13.20 12.04 11.70
N GLY A 12 13.47 12.49 10.46
CA GLY A 12 14.68 12.14 9.71
C GLY A 12 14.70 10.72 9.13
N LYS A 13 13.58 10.00 9.17
CA LYS A 13 13.41 8.68 8.53
C LYS A 13 12.91 8.87 7.10
N THR A 14 13.38 8.01 6.20
CA THR A 14 12.91 8.00 4.82
C THR A 14 12.76 6.56 4.33
N PHE A 15 11.86 6.36 3.37
CA PHE A 15 11.68 5.09 2.68
C PHE A 15 11.90 5.24 1.18
N ASP A 16 12.52 4.24 0.56
CA ASP A 16 12.51 4.10 -0.89
C ASP A 16 11.12 3.68 -1.35
N ARG A 17 10.56 4.41 -2.33
CA ARG A 17 9.21 4.17 -2.84
C ARG A 17 9.04 2.77 -3.40
N ASP A 18 10.03 2.26 -4.13
CA ASP A 18 9.88 0.97 -4.81
C ASP A 18 9.90 -0.18 -3.77
N LEU A 19 10.69 -0.02 -2.70
CA LEU A 19 10.61 -0.91 -1.54
C LEU A 19 9.25 -0.82 -0.83
N ALA A 20 8.72 0.38 -0.62
CA ALA A 20 7.42 0.59 0.01
C ALA A 20 6.27 -0.01 -0.82
N LEU A 21 6.31 0.15 -2.15
CA LEU A 21 5.36 -0.47 -3.07
C LEU A 21 5.42 -2.00 -3.02
N LYS A 22 6.64 -2.58 -3.00
CA LYS A 22 6.81 -4.03 -2.89
C LYS A 22 6.29 -4.58 -1.56
N ALA A 23 6.55 -3.89 -0.46
CA ALA A 23 6.04 -4.28 0.85
C ALA A 23 4.50 -4.17 0.93
N THR A 24 3.95 -3.08 0.38
CA THR A 24 2.49 -2.88 0.25
C THR A 24 1.85 -4.01 -0.56
N SER A 25 2.44 -4.38 -1.70
CA SER A 25 1.97 -5.52 -2.50
C SER A 25 1.92 -6.82 -1.71
N HIS A 26 2.95 -7.12 -0.91
CA HIS A 26 2.94 -8.31 -0.06
C HIS A 26 1.87 -8.26 1.04
N ILE A 27 1.62 -7.09 1.64
CA ILE A 27 0.55 -6.91 2.62
C ILE A 27 -0.81 -7.21 1.96
N LEU A 28 -1.07 -6.63 0.79
CA LEU A 28 -2.30 -6.87 0.03
C LEU A 28 -2.46 -8.35 -0.33
N ILE A 29 -1.41 -9.02 -0.82
CA ILE A 29 -1.44 -10.47 -1.12
C ILE A 29 -1.75 -11.29 0.14
N ALA A 30 -1.10 -10.99 1.27
CA ALA A 30 -1.32 -11.69 2.52
C ALA A 30 -2.77 -11.52 3.01
N MET A 31 -3.34 -10.32 2.89
CA MET A 31 -4.72 -10.05 3.24
C MET A 31 -5.71 -10.81 2.36
N LYS A 32 -5.49 -10.86 1.03
CA LYS A 32 -6.31 -11.68 0.11
C LYS A 32 -6.33 -13.14 0.55
N LEU A 33 -5.17 -13.69 0.91
CA LEU A 33 -5.04 -15.09 1.34
C LEU A 33 -5.69 -15.36 2.71
N LEU A 34 -5.49 -14.49 3.70
CA LEU A 34 -6.01 -14.68 5.05
C LEU A 34 -7.52 -14.51 5.15
N LEU A 35 -8.09 -13.62 4.34
CA LEU A 35 -9.52 -13.32 4.34
C LEU A 35 -10.29 -14.12 3.28
N GLU A 36 -9.59 -14.95 2.49
CA GLU A 36 -10.15 -15.75 1.39
C GLU A 36 -10.94 -14.91 0.37
N VAL A 37 -10.54 -13.66 0.16
CA VAL A 37 -11.23 -12.72 -0.72
C VAL A 37 -10.57 -12.67 -2.10
N PRO A 38 -11.36 -12.73 -3.19
CA PRO A 38 -10.81 -12.73 -4.55
C PRO A 38 -10.25 -11.36 -4.97
N THR A 39 -10.76 -10.26 -4.38
CA THR A 39 -10.32 -8.89 -4.68
C THR A 39 -10.37 -8.03 -3.42
N LEU A 40 -9.46 -7.07 -3.28
CA LEU A 40 -9.44 -6.09 -2.19
C LEU A 40 -10.20 -4.80 -2.52
N ARG A 41 -11.13 -4.83 -3.49
CA ARG A 41 -11.86 -3.63 -3.91
C ARG A 41 -13.03 -3.25 -2.99
N ASP A 42 -13.22 -4.01 -1.92
CA ASP A 42 -14.18 -3.68 -0.88
C ASP A 42 -13.62 -2.54 -0.01
N GLU A 43 -14.44 -1.54 0.28
CA GLU A 43 -14.04 -0.33 1.02
C GLU A 43 -13.45 -0.67 2.39
N PHE A 44 -14.04 -1.64 3.11
CA PHE A 44 -13.53 -2.07 4.42
C PHE A 44 -12.15 -2.73 4.31
N LEU A 45 -11.89 -3.45 3.21
CA LEU A 45 -10.60 -4.10 2.98
C LEU A 45 -9.50 -3.10 2.60
N LEU A 46 -9.87 -2.02 1.90
CA LEU A 46 -8.96 -0.91 1.59
C LEU A 46 -8.57 -0.15 2.86
N ASP A 47 -9.55 0.18 3.71
CA ASP A 47 -9.29 0.83 4.99
C ASP A 47 -8.34 0.00 5.87
N LEU A 48 -8.57 -1.31 5.92
CA LEU A 48 -7.70 -2.23 6.67
C LEU A 48 -6.29 -2.31 6.07
N ALA A 49 -6.16 -2.25 4.75
CA ALA A 49 -4.86 -2.26 4.08
C ALA A 49 -4.09 -0.96 4.37
N ASP A 50 -4.76 0.18 4.33
CA ASP A 50 -4.17 1.49 4.63
C ASP A 50 -3.62 1.52 6.06
N VAL A 51 -4.37 0.97 7.03
CA VAL A 51 -3.91 0.83 8.43
C VAL A 51 -2.65 0.00 8.50
N HIS A 52 -2.64 -1.22 7.94
CA HIS A 52 -1.47 -2.09 8.00
C HIS A 52 -0.22 -1.53 7.30
N VAL A 53 -0.41 -0.83 6.17
CA VAL A 53 0.69 -0.17 5.48
C VAL A 53 1.20 1.02 6.31
N SER A 54 0.31 1.79 6.96
CA SER A 54 0.73 2.89 7.85
C SER A 54 1.51 2.40 9.08
N GLU A 55 1.08 1.27 9.67
CA GLU A 55 1.81 0.61 10.77
C GLU A 55 3.20 0.14 10.32
N MET A 56 3.31 -0.44 9.13
CA MET A 56 4.59 -0.84 8.53
C MET A 56 5.52 0.36 8.34
N LEU A 57 4.99 1.51 7.91
CA LEU A 57 5.75 2.76 7.77
C LEU A 57 6.11 3.38 9.13
N GLY A 58 5.46 2.92 10.20
CA GLY A 58 5.88 3.11 11.59
C GLY A 58 4.93 3.95 12.43
N SER A 59 3.78 4.39 11.92
CA SER A 59 2.71 5.09 12.67
C SER A 59 1.51 5.51 11.80
N ASP A 60 0.36 5.71 12.43
CA ASP A 60 -0.91 6.15 11.81
C ASP A 60 -0.85 7.49 11.06
N HIS A 61 0.11 8.38 11.32
CA HIS A 61 0.25 9.62 10.54
C HIS A 61 0.64 9.36 9.07
N TRP A 62 1.05 8.13 8.73
CA TRP A 62 1.33 7.68 7.37
C TRP A 62 0.10 7.27 6.58
N LEU A 63 -1.12 7.38 7.13
CA LEU A 63 -2.34 6.90 6.47
C LEU A 63 -2.54 7.47 5.05
N GLU A 64 -2.27 8.76 4.83
CA GLU A 64 -2.40 9.34 3.48
C GLU A 64 -1.42 8.71 2.48
N ILE A 65 -0.17 8.48 2.90
CA ILE A 65 0.86 7.85 2.05
C ILE A 65 0.60 6.35 1.89
N ALA A 66 0.11 5.69 2.92
CA ALA A 66 -0.33 4.30 2.86
C ALA A 66 -1.44 4.14 1.81
N HIS A 67 -2.44 5.04 1.83
CA HIS A 67 -3.51 5.07 0.84
C HIS A 67 -2.98 5.25 -0.59
N GLU A 68 -2.04 6.17 -0.79
CA GLU A 68 -1.41 6.36 -2.10
C GLU A 68 -0.62 5.12 -2.57
N LEU A 69 0.09 4.44 -1.66
CA LEU A 69 0.82 3.21 -1.96
C LEU A 69 -0.13 2.06 -2.32
N VAL A 70 -1.23 1.88 -1.56
CA VAL A 70 -2.25 0.86 -1.83
C VAL A 70 -2.88 1.09 -3.20
N ASN A 71 -3.29 2.32 -3.49
CA ASN A 71 -3.85 2.67 -4.80
C ASN A 71 -2.85 2.41 -5.94
N ALA A 72 -1.59 2.81 -5.77
CA ALA A 72 -0.57 2.59 -6.79
C ALA A 72 -0.35 1.10 -7.10
N VAL A 73 -0.40 0.22 -6.10
CA VAL A 73 -0.30 -1.23 -6.31
C VAL A 73 -1.55 -1.79 -7.01
N LEU A 74 -2.74 -1.34 -6.61
CA LEU A 74 -4.00 -1.78 -7.23
C LEU A 74 -4.12 -1.33 -8.70
N GLU A 75 -3.61 -0.14 -9.04
CA GLU A 75 -3.52 0.34 -10.42
C GLU A 75 -2.58 -0.52 -11.26
N GLN A 76 -1.44 -0.96 -10.71
CA GLN A 76 -0.52 -1.88 -11.38
C GLN A 76 -1.18 -3.24 -11.65
N GLU A 77 -1.85 -3.83 -10.67
CA GLU A 77 -2.60 -5.09 -10.86
C GLU A 77 -3.70 -4.96 -11.93
N GLY A 78 -4.38 -3.81 -11.99
CA GLY A 78 -5.40 -3.53 -13.00
C GLY A 78 -4.85 -3.29 -14.41
N SER A 79 -3.60 -2.86 -14.53
CA SER A 79 -2.92 -2.60 -15.80
C SER A 79 -2.32 -3.88 -16.41
N ASP A 80 -1.83 -4.80 -15.59
CA ASP A 80 -1.26 -6.08 -16.04
C ASP A 80 -2.30 -7.05 -16.60
N GLY A 81 -3.59 -6.85 -16.31
CA GLY A 81 -4.70 -7.60 -16.91
C GLY A 81 -5.05 -7.23 -18.36
N LYS A 82 -4.31 -6.30 -18.99
CA LYS A 82 -4.55 -5.81 -20.37
C LYS A 82 -3.46 -6.17 -21.39
N ALA A 83 -2.49 -7.02 -21.03
CA ALA A 83 -1.40 -7.46 -21.92
C ALA A 83 -1.71 -8.79 -22.63
#